data_AF-A0A1I1TFS7-F1
#
_entry.id   AF-A0A1I1TFS7-F1
#
_cell.length_a   1.000
_cell.length_b   1.000
_cell.length_c   1.000
_cell.angle_alpha   90.00
_cell.angle_beta   90.00
_cell.angle_gamma   90.00
#
_symmetry.space_group_name_H-M   'P 1'
#
loop_
_entity.id
_entity.type
_entity.pdbx_description
1 polymer ?
#
loop_
_entity_poly.entity_id
_entity_poly.type
_entity_poly.pdbx_seq_one_letter_code
_entity_poly.pdbx_strand_id
1 'polypeptide(L)'
;MTLDHTGGYVAQFDVSWDEVSYDQNGKEVLTHKTWDGNGRDRTAHFNTVIPLPANAKNVKVMAKECTGLAWEWWRTIINEQNVPLTNEIKVSIGGTTLYPNANISH
;
A
#
# COMPACT_ATOMS: atom_id res chain seq x y z
N MET A 1 7.42 5.97 -2.34
CA MET A 1 6.53 5.63 -1.20
C MET A 1 7.28 4.71 -0.26
N THR A 2 7.17 4.93 1.04
CA THR A 2 7.77 4.08 2.08
C THR A 2 6.65 3.35 2.82
N LEU A 3 6.80 2.04 3.01
CA LEU A 3 5.94 1.24 3.87
C LEU A 3 6.71 0.89 5.15
N ASP A 4 6.06 1.07 6.30
CA ASP A 4 6.65 0.85 7.60
C ASP A 4 5.68 0.06 8.50
N HIS A 5 6.08 -1.14 8.92
CA HIS A 5 5.27 -2.03 9.75
C HIS A 5 5.95 -2.27 11.10
N THR A 6 5.28 -1.80 12.14
CA THR A 6 5.71 -1.90 13.55
C THR A 6 4.73 -2.68 14.41
N GLY A 7 3.62 -3.16 13.84
CA GLY A 7 2.52 -3.77 14.57
C GLY A 7 2.82 -5.17 15.07
N GLY A 8 2.27 -5.52 16.23
CA GLY A 8 2.37 -6.85 16.83
C GLY A 8 1.52 -7.93 16.14
N TYR A 9 1.52 -7.97 14.81
CA TYR A 9 0.74 -8.87 13.97
C TYR A 9 1.44 -9.12 12.63
N VAL A 10 1.05 -10.17 11.91
CA VAL A 10 1.46 -10.37 10.51
C VAL A 10 0.58 -9.47 9.63
N ALA A 11 1.19 -8.74 8.71
CA ALA A 11 0.50 -7.90 7.75
C ALA A 11 0.78 -8.32 6.31
N GLN A 12 -0.18 -8.07 5.42
CA GLN A 12 0.00 -8.08 3.98
C GLN A 12 -0.39 -6.73 3.41
N PHE A 13 0.37 -6.27 2.41
CA PHE A 13 0.04 -5.06 1.66
C PHE A 13 -0.50 -5.43 0.28
N ASP A 14 -1.28 -4.51 -0.28
CA ASP A 14 -1.69 -4.47 -1.68
C ASP A 14 -1.56 -3.02 -2.16
N VAL A 15 -0.47 -2.76 -2.89
CA VAL A 15 -0.13 -1.47 -3.46
C VAL A 15 -0.21 -1.55 -4.98
N SER A 16 -0.89 -0.58 -5.58
CA SER A 16 -0.98 -0.45 -7.03
C SER A 16 -1.02 1.00 -7.47
N TRP A 17 -0.69 1.24 -8.72
CA TRP A 17 -0.75 2.55 -9.38
C TRP A 17 -0.95 2.34 -10.89
N ASP A 18 -1.33 3.40 -11.59
CA ASP A 18 -1.33 3.43 -13.05
C ASP A 18 -0.21 4.34 -13.55
N GLU A 19 0.53 3.91 -14.57
CA GLU A 19 1.47 4.75 -15.29
C GLU A 19 0.79 5.37 -16.50
N VAL A 20 0.82 6.69 -16.56
CA VAL A 20 0.19 7.46 -17.63
C VAL A 20 1.14 7.60 -18.82
N SER A 21 0.63 7.30 -20.01
CA SER A 21 1.28 7.58 -21.28
C SER A 21 0.25 8.16 -22.27
N TYR A 22 0.70 8.59 -23.43
CA TYR A 22 -0.17 9.14 -24.47
C TYR A 22 0.08 8.40 -25.79
N ASP A 23 -0.99 8.03 -26.48
CA ASP A 23 -0.89 7.45 -27.82
C ASP A 23 -0.57 8.51 -28.88
N GLN A 24 -0.42 8.07 -30.14
CA GLN A 24 -0.16 8.95 -31.29
C GLN A 24 -1.23 10.03 -31.52
N ASN A 25 -2.43 9.89 -30.94
CA ASN A 25 -3.54 10.84 -31.04
C ASN A 25 -3.62 11.75 -29.81
N GLY A 26 -2.68 11.65 -28.87
CA GLY A 26 -2.71 12.39 -27.61
C GLY A 26 -3.74 11.88 -26.60
N LYS A 27 -4.30 10.68 -26.81
CA LYS A 27 -5.23 10.06 -25.85
C LYS A 27 -4.46 9.43 -24.71
N GLU A 28 -4.93 9.65 -23.49
CA GLU A 28 -4.35 9.04 -22.27
C GLU A 28 -4.48 7.51 -22.31
N VAL A 29 -3.37 6.83 -22.05
CA VAL A 29 -3.27 5.37 -21.93
C VAL A 29 -2.72 5.06 -20.53
N LEU A 30 -3.52 4.35 -19.74
CA LEU A 30 -3.18 3.91 -18.40
C LEU A 30 -2.60 2.49 -18.42
N THR A 31 -1.40 2.33 -17.89
CA THR A 31 -0.78 1.01 -17.70
C THR A 31 -0.79 0.65 -16.22
N HIS A 32 -1.58 -0.35 -15.84
CA HIS A 32 -1.68 -0.78 -14.45
C HIS A 32 -0.39 -1.44 -13.94
N LYS A 33 0.02 -1.09 -12.73
CA LYS A 33 1.20 -1.61 -12.04
C LYS A 33 0.85 -2.02 -10.61
N THR A 34 1.54 -3.03 -10.12
CA THR A 34 1.42 -3.54 -8.77
C THR A 34 2.81 -3.71 -8.16
N TRP A 35 2.88 -3.65 -6.83
CA TRP A 35 4.13 -3.96 -6.13
C TRP A 35 4.34 -5.48 -6.02
N ASP A 36 5.54 -5.96 -6.37
CA ASP A 36 5.91 -7.39 -6.33
C ASP A 36 5.83 -8.04 -4.94
N GLY A 37 5.79 -7.21 -3.89
CA GLY A 37 5.64 -7.65 -2.51
C GLY A 37 4.19 -7.84 -2.07
N ASN A 38 3.21 -7.54 -2.94
CA ASN A 38 1.79 -7.68 -2.63
C ASN A 38 1.44 -9.11 -2.18
N GLY A 39 0.58 -9.22 -1.17
CA GLY A 39 0.11 -10.50 -0.64
C GLY A 39 1.16 -11.35 0.10
N ARG A 40 2.38 -10.85 0.30
CA ARG A 40 3.40 -11.54 1.11
C ARG A 40 3.31 -11.15 2.57
N ASP A 41 3.42 -12.14 3.44
CA ASP A 41 3.40 -11.95 4.89
C ASP A 41 4.62 -11.13 5.36
N ARG A 42 4.35 -10.09 6.15
CA ARG A 42 5.34 -9.20 6.77
C ARG A 42 5.14 -9.16 8.28
N THR A 43 6.19 -9.39 9.04
CA THR A 43 6.21 -9.23 10.51
C THR A 43 6.90 -7.92 10.88
N ALA A 44 6.65 -7.41 12.09
CA ALA A 44 7.44 -6.30 12.62
C ALA A 44 8.88 -6.76 12.95
N HIS A 45 9.92 -5.95 12.74
CA HIS A 45 9.91 -4.69 11.99
C HIS A 45 10.08 -4.96 10.49
N PHE A 46 9.23 -4.36 9.65
CA PHE A 46 9.40 -4.41 8.20
C PHE A 46 9.38 -3.00 7.61
N ASN A 47 10.34 -2.70 6.74
CA ASN A 47 10.45 -1.42 6.06
C ASN A 47 10.88 -1.65 4.61
N THR A 48 10.24 -0.95 3.68
CA THR A 48 10.61 -1.00 2.26
C THR A 48 10.24 0.30 1.56
N VAL A 49 10.94 0.56 0.45
CA VAL A 49 10.64 1.67 -0.46
C VAL A 49 10.07 1.10 -1.76
N ILE A 50 8.98 1.69 -2.23
CA ILE A 50 8.38 1.46 -3.54
C ILE A 50 8.60 2.74 -4.37
N PRO A 51 9.49 2.71 -5.37
CA PRO A 51 9.67 3.84 -6.26
C PRO A 51 8.42 4.01 -7.13
N LEU A 52 7.85 5.22 -7.13
CA LEU A 52 6.75 5.58 -8.02
C LEU A 52 7.31 6.54 -9.09
N PRO A 53 7.07 6.29 -10.38
CA PRO A 53 7.51 7.20 -11.43
C PRO A 53 6.67 8.48 -11.43
N ALA A 54 7.20 9.55 -12.05
CA ALA A 54 6.55 10.86 -12.07
C ALA A 54 5.19 10.88 -12.81
N ASN A 55 4.94 9.89 -13.66
CA ASN A 55 3.68 9.70 -14.38
C ASN A 55 2.70 8.74 -13.66
N ALA A 56 2.95 8.41 -12.39
CA ALA A 56 2.03 7.60 -11.61
C ALA A 56 0.73 8.36 -11.26
N LYS A 57 -0.41 7.70 -11.44
CA LYS A 57 -1.74 8.13 -11.02
C LYS A 57 -2.46 7.01 -10.28
N ASN A 58 -3.61 7.33 -9.70
CA ASN A 58 -4.52 6.38 -9.06
C ASN A 58 -3.82 5.48 -8.04
N VAL A 59 -2.88 6.05 -7.29
CA VAL A 59 -2.08 5.30 -6.31
C VAL A 59 -3.03 4.77 -5.23
N LYS A 60 -3.02 3.46 -5.02
CA LYS A 60 -3.78 2.75 -4.00
C LYS A 60 -2.83 2.11 -2.99
N VAL A 61 -3.16 2.22 -1.72
CA VAL A 61 -2.47 1.49 -0.65
C VAL A 61 -3.49 0.82 0.25
N MET A 62 -3.43 -0.50 0.31
CA MET A 62 -4.17 -1.29 1.27
C MET A 62 -3.20 -2.10 2.15
N ALA A 63 -3.51 -2.21 3.43
CA ALA A 63 -2.87 -3.15 4.33
C ALA A 63 -3.91 -3.90 5.15
N LYS A 64 -3.65 -5.19 5.39
CA LYS A 64 -4.49 -6.07 6.20
C LYS A 64 -3.64 -6.84 7.20
N GLU A 65 -4.16 -7.08 8.39
CA GLU A 65 -3.53 -7.92 9.41
C GLU A 65 -4.14 -9.31 9.48
N CYS A 66 -3.34 -10.30 9.85
CA CYS A 66 -3.80 -11.65 10.15
C CYS A 66 -4.30 -11.68 11.60
N THR A 67 -5.63 -11.82 11.79
CA THR A 67 -6.23 -11.86 13.13
C THR A 67 -6.11 -13.25 13.78
N GLY A 68 -5.90 -14.29 12.96
CA GLY A 68 -5.94 -15.70 13.39
C GLY A 68 -7.35 -16.22 13.73
N LEU A 69 -8.41 -15.45 13.45
CA LEU A 69 -9.80 -15.83 13.71
C LEU A 69 -10.41 -16.58 12.51
N ALA A 70 -11.12 -17.68 12.80
CA ALA A 70 -11.79 -18.52 11.78
C ALA A 70 -12.75 -17.79 10.85
N TRP A 71 -13.41 -16.77 11.35
CA TRP A 71 -14.41 -16.01 10.63
C TRP A 71 -13.91 -14.69 10.04
N GLU A 72 -12.68 -14.26 10.36
CA GLU A 72 -12.12 -12.99 9.88
C GLU A 72 -10.59 -13.08 9.80
N TRP A 73 -10.07 -14.06 9.07
CA TRP A 73 -8.63 -14.38 9.05
C TRP A 73 -7.74 -13.21 8.63
N TRP A 74 -8.30 -12.25 7.87
CA TRP A 74 -7.65 -10.99 7.52
C TRP A 74 -8.58 -9.80 7.79
N ARG A 75 -8.09 -8.80 8.52
CA ARG A 75 -8.80 -7.53 8.76
C ARG A 75 -8.07 -6.37 8.09
N THR A 76 -8.80 -5.56 7.32
CA THR A 76 -8.24 -4.36 6.67
C THR A 76 -7.92 -3.29 7.71
N ILE A 77 -6.67 -2.81 7.70
CA ILE A 77 -6.16 -1.75 8.58
C ILE A 77 -6.25 -0.39 7.91
N ILE A 78 -5.93 -0.35 6.61
CA ILE A 78 -6.03 0.83 5.75
C ILE A 78 -6.38 0.41 4.34
N ASN A 79 -7.15 1.24 3.64
CA ASN A 79 -7.48 1.08 2.23
C ASN A 79 -7.69 2.47 1.63
N GLU A 80 -6.59 3.14 1.33
CA GLU A 80 -6.59 4.48 0.76
C GLU A 80 -6.50 4.40 -0.77
N GLN A 81 -7.33 5.18 -1.45
CA GLN A 81 -7.38 5.27 -2.90
C GLN A 81 -7.05 6.69 -3.35
N ASN A 82 -6.50 6.83 -4.55
CA ASN A 82 -6.12 8.13 -5.12
C ASN A 82 -5.17 8.93 -4.21
N VAL A 83 -4.22 8.22 -3.58
CA VAL A 83 -3.17 8.81 -2.75
C VAL A 83 -2.39 9.82 -3.63
N PRO A 84 -2.27 11.09 -3.21
CA PRO A 84 -1.60 12.10 -4.03
C PRO A 84 -0.12 11.75 -4.20
N LEU A 85 0.37 11.90 -5.44
CA LEU A 85 1.77 11.69 -5.74
C LEU A 85 2.59 12.88 -5.20
N THR A 86 3.30 12.65 -4.10
CA THR A 86 4.22 13.60 -3.47
C THR A 86 5.65 13.05 -3.47
N ASN A 87 6.64 13.90 -3.18
CA ASN A 87 8.05 13.49 -3.09
C ASN A 87 8.26 12.39 -2.03
N GLU A 88 7.52 12.49 -0.93
CA GLU A 88 7.52 11.50 0.13
C GLU A 88 6.06 11.10 0.41
N ILE A 89 5.78 9.80 0.33
CA ILE A 89 4.52 9.23 0.80
C ILE A 89 4.94 8.18 1.81
N LYS A 90 4.60 8.38 3.09
CA LYS A 90 4.95 7.46 4.16
C LYS A 90 3.68 6.81 4.68
N VAL A 91 3.63 5.47 4.56
CA VAL A 91 2.54 4.64 5.06
C VAL A 91 3.08 3.84 6.24
N SER A 92 2.50 4.07 7.41
CA SER A 92 2.88 3.37 8.64
C SER A 92 1.70 2.58 9.20
N ILE A 93 1.93 1.31 9.53
CA ILE A 93 0.99 0.47 10.29
C ILE A 93 1.63 0.00 11.60
N GLY A 94 0.82 -0.10 12.65
CA GLY A 94 1.29 -0.40 14.00
C GLY A 94 0.18 -0.90 14.92
N GLY A 95 0.44 -0.84 16.23
CA GLY A 95 -0.51 -1.29 17.25
C GLY A 95 -0.46 -2.79 17.50
N THR A 96 -1.58 -3.36 17.94
CA THR A 96 -1.71 -4.80 18.25
C THR A 96 -2.83 -5.42 17.42
N THR A 97 -2.91 -6.75 17.38
CA THR A 97 -3.99 -7.47 16.66
C THR A 97 -5.40 -7.05 17.10
N LEU A 98 -5.59 -6.56 18.32
CA LEU A 98 -6.91 -6.06 18.75
C LEU A 98 -7.14 -4.61 18.33
N TYR A 99 -6.09 -3.79 18.43
CA TYR A 99 -6.13 -2.35 18.16
C TYR A 99 -4.99 -1.94 17.20
N PRO A 100 -5.13 -2.25 15.91
CA PRO A 100 -4.19 -1.82 14.89
C PRO A 100 -4.39 -0.33 14.63
N ASN A 101 -3.34 0.32 14.17
CA ASN A 101 -3.41 1.70 13.69
C ASN A 101 -2.71 1.83 12.33
N ALA A 102 -3.09 2.89 11.62
CA ALA A 102 -2.54 3.22 10.32
C ALA A 102 -2.37 4.74 10.20
N ASN A 103 -1.37 5.17 9.46
CA ASN A 103 -1.17 6.57 9.10
C ASN A 103 -0.60 6.69 7.68
N ILE A 104 -1.04 7.71 6.95
CA ILE A 104 -0.42 8.14 5.68
C ILE A 104 -0.05 9.61 5.83
N SER A 105 1.21 9.94 5.57
CA SER A 105 1.70 11.32 5.53
C SER A 105 2.42 11.63 4.22
N HIS A 106 2.46 12.92 3.88
CA HIS A 106 2.96 13.49 2.63
C HIS A 106 3.93 14.64 2.88
#